data_AF-A0A945ZQ27-F1
#
_entry.id   AF-A0A945ZQ27-F1
#
_cell.length_a   1.000
_cell.length_b   1.000
_cell.length_c   1.000
_cell.angle_alpha   90.00
_cell.angle_beta   90.00
_cell.angle_gamma   90.00
#
_symmetry.space_group_name_H-M   'P 1'
#
loop_
_entity.id
_entity.type
_entity.pdbx_description
1 polymer ?
#
loop_
_entity_poly.entity_id
_entity_poly.type
_entity_poly.pdbx_seq_one_letter_code
_entity_poly.pdbx_strand_id
1 'polypeptide(L)'
;MFLSIAFLTLADGPIFAQYEFTSFTVVESIVPGGAGRSRIISATEERNHEDYVSINGTDGRNKSSRKDIRMETFEEIKLLNFYSIAGLRFQNIAANDAVINSKVNAMMADEWELISINSGVESDAGEKDGNGIFITRFYFKREK
;
A
#
# COMPACT_ATOMS: atom_id res chain seq x y z
N MET A 1 41.86 -20.83 38.74
CA MET A 1 40.70 -21.09 37.88
C MET A 1 39.62 -20.09 38.28
N PHE A 2 39.56 -18.93 37.62
CA PHE A 2 38.55 -17.91 37.91
C PHE A 2 37.40 -18.07 36.91
N LEU A 3 36.21 -18.42 37.42
CA LEU A 3 34.98 -18.52 36.63
C LEU A 3 34.33 -17.15 36.65
N SER A 4 34.49 -16.37 35.57
CA SER A 4 33.75 -15.13 35.37
C SER A 4 32.35 -15.46 34.86
N ILE A 5 31.35 -15.27 35.70
CA ILE A 5 29.94 -15.28 35.30
C ILE A 5 29.62 -13.88 34.78
N ALA A 6 29.35 -13.77 33.47
CA ALA A 6 28.82 -12.56 32.88
C ALA A 6 27.34 -12.41 33.29
N PHE A 7 27.04 -11.36 34.02
CA PHE A 7 25.67 -11.00 34.39
C PHE A 7 25.04 -10.25 33.20
N LEU A 8 24.17 -10.93 32.45
CA LEU A 8 23.40 -10.30 31.38
C LEU A 8 22.25 -9.53 32.03
N THR A 9 22.40 -8.22 32.18
CA THR A 9 21.33 -7.35 32.67
C THR A 9 20.27 -7.22 31.58
N LEU A 10 19.15 -7.94 31.73
CA LEU A 10 17.94 -7.70 30.95
C LEU A 10 17.33 -6.39 31.45
N ALA A 11 17.43 -5.33 30.64
CA ALA A 11 16.74 -4.09 30.90
C ALA A 11 15.28 -4.23 30.43
N ASP A 12 14.35 -4.36 31.39
CA ASP A 12 12.90 -4.26 31.16
C ASP A 12 12.52 -2.80 30.89
N GLY A 13 12.90 -2.30 29.71
CA GLY A 13 12.35 -1.05 29.17
C GLY A 13 10.95 -1.30 28.59
N PRO A 14 10.03 -0.32 28.60
CA PRO A 14 8.78 -0.46 27.88
C PRO A 14 9.07 -0.75 26.40
N ILE A 15 8.50 -1.83 25.88
CA ILE A 15 8.54 -2.16 24.45
C ILE A 15 7.67 -1.12 23.75
N PHE A 16 8.26 0.02 23.40
CA PHE A 16 7.68 0.93 22.41
C PHE A 16 7.51 0.15 21.10
N ALA A 17 6.57 0.56 20.25
CA ALA A 17 6.35 -0.09 18.96
C ALA A 17 7.69 -0.21 18.21
N GLN A 18 8.25 -1.42 18.20
CA GLN A 18 9.57 -1.72 17.66
C GLN A 18 9.59 -1.56 16.14
N TYR A 19 8.41 -1.56 15.51
CA TYR A 19 8.27 -1.49 14.07
C TYR A 19 7.45 -0.27 13.64
N GLU A 20 7.84 0.31 12.52
CA GLU A 20 6.99 1.16 11.69
C GLU A 20 6.39 0.35 10.54
N PHE A 21 5.33 0.90 9.93
CA PHE A 21 4.54 0.23 8.91
C PHE A 21 4.31 1.15 7.73
N THR A 22 4.37 0.59 6.52
CA THR A 22 3.99 1.32 5.31
C THR A 22 3.36 0.38 4.27
N SER A 23 2.77 0.98 3.25
CA SER A 23 2.21 0.24 2.12
C SER A 23 2.20 1.07 0.86
N PHE A 24 2.20 0.39 -0.28
CA PHE A 24 1.84 1.01 -1.55
C PHE A 24 0.75 0.19 -2.23
N THR A 25 -0.03 0.83 -3.09
CA THR A 25 -1.14 0.22 -3.81
C THR A 25 -0.87 0.23 -5.30
N VAL A 26 -0.93 -0.93 -5.93
CA VAL A 26 -0.96 -1.11 -7.38
C VAL A 26 -2.42 -1.13 -7.83
N VAL A 27 -2.76 -0.26 -8.76
CA VAL A 27 -4.07 -0.17 -9.39
C VAL A 27 -3.89 -0.45 -10.87
N GLU A 28 -4.51 -1.51 -11.36
CA GLU A 28 -4.42 -1.94 -12.76
C GLU A 28 -5.81 -1.95 -13.37
N SER A 29 -5.97 -1.17 -14.44
CA SER A 29 -7.25 -1.07 -15.12
C SER A 29 -7.43 -2.22 -16.10
N ILE A 30 -8.58 -2.88 -15.96
CA ILE A 30 -9.06 -3.90 -16.89
C ILE A 30 -10.22 -3.40 -17.76
N VAL A 31 -10.42 -2.08 -17.81
CA VAL A 31 -11.41 -1.42 -18.67
C VAL A 31 -11.12 -1.78 -20.14
N PRO A 32 -12.09 -2.38 -20.85
CA PRO A 32 -11.97 -2.67 -22.27
C PRO A 32 -11.64 -1.41 -23.10
N GLY A 33 -10.83 -1.56 -24.14
CA GLY A 33 -10.38 -0.42 -24.96
C GLY A 33 -9.24 0.39 -24.35
N GLY A 34 -8.83 0.13 -23.11
CA GLY A 34 -7.59 0.66 -22.53
C GLY A 34 -7.65 2.13 -22.08
N ALA A 35 -8.85 2.67 -21.84
CA ALA A 35 -9.06 4.04 -21.33
C ALA A 35 -8.67 4.23 -19.85
N GLY A 36 -8.33 3.14 -19.15
CA GLY A 36 -7.88 3.14 -17.77
C GLY A 36 -6.56 3.86 -17.53
N ARG A 37 -6.20 4.05 -16.25
CA ARG A 37 -4.94 4.67 -15.85
C ARG A 37 -4.30 3.86 -14.73
N SER A 38 -3.57 2.82 -15.13
CA SER A 38 -2.88 1.92 -14.20
C SER A 38 -1.68 2.62 -13.54
N ARG A 39 -1.52 2.48 -12.22
CA ARG A 39 -0.53 3.22 -11.42
C ARG A 39 -0.13 2.44 -10.17
N ILE A 40 1.07 2.69 -9.67
CA ILE A 40 1.45 2.44 -8.28
C ILE A 40 1.31 3.76 -7.51
N ILE A 41 0.67 3.73 -6.35
CA ILE A 41 0.42 4.88 -5.48
C ILE A 41 1.00 4.61 -4.09
N SER A 42 1.82 5.53 -3.60
CA SER A 42 2.40 5.50 -2.25
C SER A 42 2.19 6.84 -1.55
N ALA A 43 1.89 6.83 -0.24
CA ALA A 43 1.81 8.05 0.54
C ALA A 43 3.21 8.65 0.76
N THR A 44 3.32 9.98 0.75
CA THR A 44 4.58 10.71 0.99
C THR A 44 4.59 11.51 2.29
N GLU A 45 3.47 11.53 3.01
CA GLU A 45 3.31 12.24 4.29
C GLU A 45 2.61 11.32 5.29
N GLU A 46 2.91 11.49 6.56
CA GLU A 46 2.17 10.82 7.63
C GLU A 46 0.88 11.57 7.95
N ARG A 47 -0.15 10.82 8.35
CA ARG A 47 -1.42 11.36 8.86
C ARG A 47 -1.81 10.60 10.12
N ASN A 48 -2.15 11.31 11.20
CA ASN A 48 -2.61 10.66 12.42
C ASN A 48 -4.10 10.31 12.28
N HIS A 49 -4.43 9.03 12.46
CA HIS A 49 -5.82 8.58 12.43
C HIS A 49 -6.69 9.23 13.52
N GLU A 50 -6.11 9.60 14.66
CA GLU A 50 -6.82 10.22 15.80
C GLU A 50 -7.48 11.54 15.41
N ASP A 51 -6.89 12.29 14.47
CA ASP A 51 -7.44 13.56 13.96
C ASP A 51 -8.80 13.37 13.25
N TYR A 52 -9.14 12.13 12.90
CA TYR A 52 -10.34 11.78 12.14
C TYR A 52 -11.29 10.83 12.89
N VAL A 53 -11.01 10.51 14.15
CA VAL A 53 -11.85 9.66 14.99
C VAL A 53 -12.92 10.48 15.72
N SER A 54 -14.09 9.88 15.93
CA SER A 54 -15.12 10.40 16.84
C SER A 54 -15.70 9.24 17.65
N ILE A 55 -15.87 9.41 18.96
CA ILE A 55 -16.43 8.40 19.84
C ILE A 55 -17.95 8.53 19.88
N ASN A 56 -18.64 7.48 19.42
CA ASN A 56 -20.10 7.45 19.38
C ASN A 56 -20.69 7.56 20.81
N GLY A 57 -21.70 8.38 20.99
CA GLY A 57 -22.31 8.68 22.29
C GLY A 57 -21.63 9.82 23.07
N THR A 58 -20.42 10.23 22.68
CA THR A 58 -19.71 11.37 23.29
C THR A 58 -19.66 12.57 22.34
N ASP A 59 -19.24 12.35 21.09
CA ASP A 59 -18.87 13.44 20.17
C ASP A 59 -19.97 13.81 19.17
N GLY A 60 -21.11 13.11 19.22
CA GLY A 60 -22.14 13.19 18.18
C GLY A 60 -21.62 12.69 16.83
N ARG A 61 -22.03 13.33 15.73
CA ARG A 61 -21.57 12.97 14.37
C ARG A 61 -20.12 13.42 14.16
N ASN A 62 -19.29 12.55 13.56
CA ASN A 62 -17.93 12.90 13.16
C ASN A 62 -17.90 14.17 12.29
N LYS A 63 -17.16 15.18 12.73
CA LYS A 63 -17.02 16.49 12.06
C LYS A 63 -15.74 16.63 11.24
N SER A 64 -14.84 15.64 11.29
CA SER A 64 -13.58 15.69 10.54
C SER A 64 -13.85 15.79 9.03
N SER A 65 -13.03 16.57 8.35
CA SER A 65 -13.20 16.86 6.94
C SER A 65 -12.53 15.80 6.09
N ARG A 66 -13.26 15.23 5.14
CA ARG A 66 -12.67 14.35 4.10
C ARG A 66 -11.64 15.07 3.24
N LYS A 67 -11.74 16.40 3.12
CA LYS A 67 -10.73 17.19 2.40
C LYS A 67 -9.38 17.11 3.11
N ASP A 68 -9.41 17.10 4.44
CA ASP A 68 -8.19 17.09 5.25
C ASP A 68 -7.57 15.70 5.32
N ILE A 69 -8.32 14.63 5.00
CA ILE A 69 -7.81 13.27 4.80
C ILE A 69 -7.15 13.12 3.42
N ARG A 70 -7.64 13.84 2.40
CA ARG A 70 -7.10 13.74 1.04
C ARG A 70 -5.68 14.27 1.01
N MET A 71 -4.78 13.47 0.47
CA MET A 71 -3.38 13.83 0.25
C MET A 71 -3.23 14.44 -1.14
N GLU A 72 -2.82 15.70 -1.21
CA GLU A 72 -2.63 16.42 -2.49
C GLU A 72 -1.32 16.01 -3.19
N THR A 73 -0.30 15.68 -2.41
CA THR A 73 1.02 15.25 -2.90
C THR A 73 1.24 13.80 -2.51
N PHE A 74 1.41 12.90 -3.49
CA PHE A 74 1.72 11.49 -3.27
C PHE A 74 2.65 10.98 -4.38
N GLU A 75 3.35 9.87 -4.12
CA GLU A 75 4.19 9.23 -5.14
C GLU A 75 3.29 8.47 -6.11
N GLU A 76 3.51 8.70 -7.41
CA GLU A 76 2.82 8.00 -8.48
C GLU A 76 3.83 7.43 -9.49
N ILE A 77 3.75 6.12 -9.73
CA ILE A 77 4.49 5.44 -10.80
C ILE A 77 3.49 4.95 -11.85
N LYS A 78 3.68 5.34 -13.10
CA LYS A 78 2.78 4.93 -14.20
C LYS A 78 3.00 3.47 -14.57
N LEU A 79 1.89 2.76 -14.77
CA LEU A 79 1.85 1.41 -15.31
C LEU A 79 1.05 1.38 -16.62
N LEU A 80 1.20 0.29 -17.36
CA LEU A 80 0.48 0.04 -18.60
C LEU A 80 -0.85 -0.69 -18.32
N ASN A 81 -1.91 -0.37 -19.06
CA ASN A 81 -3.21 -1.03 -18.90
C ASN A 81 -3.20 -2.47 -19.40
N PHE A 82 -3.90 -3.38 -18.73
CA PHE A 82 -3.96 -4.78 -19.18
C PHE A 82 -4.70 -4.95 -20.50
N TYR A 83 -5.72 -4.13 -20.77
CA TYR A 83 -6.57 -4.27 -21.95
C TYR A 83 -6.31 -3.19 -23.01
N SER A 84 -6.54 -3.58 -24.26
CA SER A 84 -6.70 -2.71 -25.43
C SER A 84 -8.04 -3.03 -26.12
N ILE A 85 -8.32 -2.37 -27.24
CA ILE A 85 -9.47 -2.74 -28.10
C ILE A 85 -9.32 -4.18 -28.64
N ALA A 86 -8.08 -4.67 -28.83
CA ALA A 86 -7.80 -6.02 -29.33
C ALA A 86 -7.76 -7.09 -28.23
N GLY A 87 -8.00 -6.73 -26.96
CA GLY A 87 -7.94 -7.63 -25.80
C GLY A 87 -6.69 -7.43 -24.93
N LEU A 88 -6.33 -8.49 -24.19
CA LEU A 88 -5.24 -8.49 -23.20
C LEU A 88 -3.87 -8.25 -23.84
N ARG A 89 -3.04 -7.43 -23.19
CA ARG A 89 -1.68 -7.10 -23.61
C ARG A 89 -0.65 -7.71 -22.67
N PHE A 90 -0.24 -8.94 -22.95
CA PHE A 90 0.72 -9.66 -22.09
C PHE A 90 2.08 -8.96 -21.94
N GLN A 91 2.56 -8.24 -22.97
CA GLN A 91 3.79 -7.46 -22.82
C GLN A 91 3.64 -6.33 -21.79
N ASN A 92 2.44 -5.76 -21.65
CA ASN A 92 2.19 -4.75 -20.63
C ASN A 92 2.26 -5.35 -19.22
N ILE A 93 1.69 -6.54 -19.04
CA ILE A 93 1.74 -7.26 -17.76
C ILE A 93 3.20 -7.49 -17.38
N ALA A 94 4.01 -8.07 -18.29
CA ALA A 94 5.42 -8.31 -18.04
C ALA A 94 6.22 -7.01 -17.74
N ALA A 95 5.90 -5.91 -18.41
CA ALA A 95 6.52 -4.62 -18.14
C ALA A 95 6.10 -4.05 -16.78
N ASN A 96 4.83 -4.17 -16.40
CA ASN A 96 4.34 -3.77 -15.08
C ASN A 96 5.01 -4.59 -13.98
N ASP A 97 5.12 -5.91 -14.15
CA ASP A 97 5.78 -6.80 -13.20
C ASP A 97 7.24 -6.36 -12.97
N ALA A 98 7.97 -5.99 -14.02
CA ALA A 98 9.33 -5.47 -13.88
C ALA A 98 9.38 -4.18 -13.03
N VAL A 99 8.43 -3.27 -13.21
CA VAL A 99 8.33 -2.03 -12.43
C VAL A 99 7.96 -2.30 -10.97
N ILE A 100 6.98 -3.19 -10.73
CA ILE A 100 6.56 -3.60 -9.38
C ILE A 100 7.72 -4.27 -8.66
N ASN A 101 8.41 -5.21 -9.30
CA ASN A 101 9.60 -5.88 -8.76
C ASN A 101 10.69 -4.85 -8.40
N SER A 102 10.92 -3.86 -9.26
CA SER A 102 11.87 -2.78 -8.95
C SER A 102 11.49 -1.99 -7.70
N LYS A 103 10.20 -1.67 -7.51
CA LYS A 103 9.73 -0.95 -6.31
C LYS A 103 9.85 -1.81 -5.06
N VAL A 104 9.44 -3.09 -5.11
CA VAL A 104 9.57 -4.02 -3.98
C VAL A 104 11.05 -4.21 -3.60
N ASN A 105 11.94 -4.39 -4.59
CA ASN A 105 13.37 -4.49 -4.34
C ASN A 105 13.94 -3.23 -3.67
N ALA A 106 13.50 -2.03 -4.09
CA ALA A 106 13.90 -0.79 -3.44
C ALA A 106 13.43 -0.73 -1.97
N MET A 107 12.18 -1.11 -1.69
CA MET A 107 11.67 -1.19 -0.32
C MET A 107 12.52 -2.15 0.53
N MET A 108 12.81 -3.35 0.02
CA MET A 108 13.62 -4.34 0.74
C MET A 108 15.07 -3.87 0.94
N ALA A 109 15.65 -3.14 -0.02
CA ALA A 109 16.97 -2.54 0.12
C ALA A 109 17.01 -1.45 1.20
N ASP A 110 15.88 -0.76 1.41
CA ASP A 110 15.66 0.19 2.50
C ASP A 110 15.23 -0.50 3.81
N GLU A 111 15.53 -1.80 3.96
CA GLU A 111 15.28 -2.61 5.15
C GLU A 111 13.80 -2.80 5.52
N TRP A 112 12.89 -2.57 4.57
CA TRP A 112 11.49 -2.93 4.73
C TRP A 112 11.26 -4.41 4.49
N GLU A 113 10.71 -5.11 5.49
CA GLU A 113 10.24 -6.48 5.37
C GLU A 113 8.85 -6.50 4.72
N LEU A 114 8.71 -7.19 3.59
CA LEU A 114 7.41 -7.47 2.98
C LEU A 114 6.66 -8.52 3.82
N ILE A 115 5.55 -8.12 4.44
CA ILE A 115 4.81 -8.98 5.38
C ILE A 115 3.48 -9.49 4.85
N SER A 116 2.90 -8.82 3.85
CA SER A 116 1.66 -9.29 3.22
C SER A 116 1.46 -8.67 1.84
N ILE A 117 0.79 -9.41 0.97
CA ILE A 117 0.28 -8.95 -0.31
C ILE A 117 -1.21 -9.32 -0.38
N ASN A 118 -2.07 -8.34 -0.62
CA ASN A 118 -3.51 -8.55 -0.71
C ASN A 118 -4.03 -8.02 -2.03
N SER A 119 -4.77 -8.84 -2.77
CA SER A 119 -5.39 -8.45 -4.03
C SER A 119 -6.91 -8.46 -3.93
N GLY A 120 -7.55 -7.55 -4.67
CA GLY A 120 -8.99 -7.47 -4.85
C GLY A 120 -9.32 -7.09 -6.29
N VAL A 121 -10.48 -7.51 -6.76
CA VAL A 121 -10.98 -7.19 -8.10
C VAL A 121 -12.39 -6.67 -8.01
N GLU A 122 -12.63 -5.53 -8.63
CA GLU A 122 -13.96 -5.14 -9.09
C GLU A 122 -14.08 -5.64 -10.53
N SER A 123 -14.90 -6.67 -10.72
CA SER A 123 -15.24 -7.15 -12.06
C SER A 123 -16.48 -6.43 -12.55
N ASP A 124 -16.43 -6.06 -13.83
CA ASP A 124 -17.59 -5.65 -14.63
C ASP A 124 -18.76 -6.62 -14.36
N ALA A 125 -19.87 -6.07 -13.85
CA ALA A 125 -21.03 -6.82 -13.40
C ALA A 125 -22.10 -7.04 -14.49
N GLY A 126 -21.80 -6.80 -15.77
CA GLY A 126 -22.65 -7.19 -16.89
C GLY A 126 -22.88 -6.07 -17.92
N GLU A 127 -23.81 -6.27 -18.86
CA GLU A 127 -23.95 -5.49 -20.12
C GLU A 127 -23.97 -3.95 -20.03
N LYS A 128 -24.17 -3.37 -18.85
CA LYS A 128 -24.20 -1.91 -18.63
C LYS A 128 -23.02 -1.37 -17.83
N ASP A 129 -22.23 -2.24 -17.24
CA ASP A 129 -20.95 -1.90 -16.67
C ASP A 129 -19.88 -2.26 -17.70
N GLY A 130 -18.83 -1.46 -17.76
CA GLY A 130 -17.69 -1.65 -18.66
C GLY A 130 -16.40 -1.34 -17.93
N ASN A 131 -16.48 -1.24 -16.61
CA ASN A 131 -15.40 -0.86 -15.75
C ASN A 131 -14.90 -2.09 -15.01
N GLY A 132 -13.61 -2.06 -14.74
CA GLY A 132 -13.03 -3.04 -13.84
C GLY A 132 -11.66 -2.57 -13.42
N ILE A 133 -11.35 -2.87 -12.17
CA ILE A 133 -10.11 -2.49 -11.53
C ILE A 133 -9.59 -3.70 -10.77
N PHE A 134 -8.33 -4.02 -11.02
CA PHE A 134 -7.55 -4.91 -10.19
C PHE A 134 -6.71 -4.07 -9.22
N ILE A 135 -6.79 -4.36 -7.93
CA ILE A 135 -6.03 -3.64 -6.90
C ILE A 135 -5.19 -4.66 -6.14
N THR A 136 -3.89 -4.39 -6.03
CA THR A 136 -2.99 -5.15 -5.17
C THR A 136 -2.31 -4.20 -4.19
N ARG A 137 -2.35 -4.53 -2.90
CA ARG A 137 -1.66 -3.78 -1.85
C ARG A 137 -0.54 -4.60 -1.25
N PHE A 138 0.64 -3.99 -1.19
CA PHE A 138 1.82 -4.54 -0.56
C PHE A 138 2.01 -3.88 0.78
N TYR A 139 2.20 -4.67 1.82
CA TYR A 139 2.35 -4.21 3.19
C TYR A 139 3.74 -4.54 3.72
N PHE A 140 4.38 -3.54 4.31
CA PHE A 140 5.73 -3.64 4.80
C PHE A 140 5.83 -3.19 6.26
N LYS A 141 6.80 -3.74 6.98
CA LYS A 141 7.23 -3.23 8.29
C LYS A 141 8.75 -3.12 8.34
N ARG A 142 9.27 -2.29 9.24
CA ARG A 142 10.71 -2.11 9.49
C ARG A 142 10.93 -1.73 10.94
N GLU A 143 12.08 -2.09 11.53
CA GLU A 143 12.42 -1.65 12.88
C GLU A 143 12.62 -0.12 12.95
N LYS A 144 12.14 0.51 14.02
CA LYS A 144 12.33 1.94 14.25
C LYS A 144 13.75 2.28 14.69
#